data_AF-L7CNA3-F1
#
_entry.id   AF-L7CNA3-F1
#
_cell.length_a   1.000
_cell.length_b   1.000
_cell.length_c   1.000
_cell.angle_alpha   90.00
_cell.angle_beta   90.00
_cell.angle_gamma   90.00
#
_symmetry.space_group_name_H-M   'P 1'
#
loop_
_entity.id
_entity.type
_entity.pdbx_description
1 polymer ?
#
loop_
_entity_poly.entity_id
_entity_poly.type
_entity_poly.pdbx_seq_one_letter_code
_entity_poly.pdbx_strand_id
1 'polypeptide(L)'
;MLSWLLSLCGCGSAGSNPARLDPNASVVTETPVVGFDTDAEPVIRAMSDGSVWIHFEAIPPFFADDLDAPFDTDRFLADLSDAAGATVVQDDREVFVVAQPTDQTTNSIKTFLESYPKDNGG
;
A
#
# COMPACT_ATOMS: atom_id res chain seq x y z
N MET A 1 45.33 28.59 26.89
CA MET A 1 44.10 29.04 26.21
C MET A 1 43.47 27.79 25.63
N LEU A 2 42.66 27.03 26.36
CA LEU A 2 41.27 27.33 26.75
C LEU A 2 40.43 27.78 25.55
N SER A 3 39.80 26.81 24.87
CA SER A 3 38.45 26.96 24.35
C SER A 3 37.76 25.61 24.47
N TRP A 4 36.56 25.70 25.03
CA TRP A 4 35.64 24.67 25.48
C TRP A 4 34.40 24.73 24.57
N LEU A 5 33.57 23.66 24.60
CA LEU A 5 32.12 23.62 24.28
C LEU A 5 31.76 23.62 22.77
N LEU A 6 30.82 22.85 22.20
CA LEU A 6 29.71 21.95 22.61
C LEU A 6 29.44 20.98 21.43
N SER A 7 29.24 19.69 21.65
CA SER A 7 27.91 19.04 21.75
C SER A 7 26.85 19.56 20.77
N LEU A 8 26.66 18.83 19.67
CA LEU A 8 25.34 18.58 19.12
C LEU A 8 25.20 17.09 18.88
N CYS A 9 24.38 16.47 19.73
CA CYS A 9 23.70 15.23 19.44
C CYS A 9 22.97 15.38 18.10
N GLY A 10 23.55 14.86 17.03
CA GLY A 10 22.79 14.47 15.86
C GLY A 10 22.13 13.14 16.19
N CYS A 11 20.87 13.19 16.62
CA CYS A 11 20.02 12.03 16.83
C CYS A 11 20.18 11.05 15.67
N GLY A 12 20.38 9.77 15.99
CA GLY A 12 20.37 8.69 15.01
C GLY A 12 19.05 8.69 14.27
N SER A 13 19.07 9.13 13.01
CA SER A 13 17.97 8.89 12.09
C SER A 13 18.04 7.43 11.67
N ALA A 14 17.11 6.68 12.24
CA ALA A 14 16.57 5.42 11.77
C ALA A 14 17.62 4.40 11.31
N GLY A 15 18.03 3.55 12.26
CA GLY A 15 18.33 2.18 11.88
C GLY A 15 17.10 1.62 11.19
N SER A 16 17.14 1.59 9.85
CA SER A 16 16.22 0.88 8.99
C SER A 16 16.34 -0.61 9.31
N ASN A 17 15.63 -1.01 10.36
CA ASN A 17 15.30 -2.41 10.59
C ASN A 17 14.30 -2.78 9.47
N PRO A 18 14.48 -3.91 8.78
CA PRO A 18 13.59 -4.27 7.69
C PRO A 18 12.16 -4.41 8.24
N ALA A 19 11.25 -3.62 7.68
CA ALA A 19 9.83 -3.93 7.54
C ALA A 19 9.16 -4.65 8.73
N ARG A 20 9.21 -4.10 9.94
CA ARG A 20 8.40 -4.63 11.04
C ARG A 20 7.12 -3.82 11.14
N LEU A 21 6.07 -4.33 10.50
CA LEU A 21 4.70 -3.86 10.72
C LEU A 21 4.39 -3.94 12.21
N ASP A 22 3.82 -2.87 12.78
CA ASP A 22 3.34 -2.88 14.16
C ASP A 22 1.91 -3.46 14.18
N PRO A 23 1.66 -4.61 14.83
CA PRO A 23 0.32 -5.18 14.90
C PRO A 23 -0.69 -4.29 15.67
N ASN A 24 -0.22 -3.26 16.37
CA ASN A 24 -1.06 -2.27 17.04
C ASN A 24 -1.15 -0.94 16.27
N ALA A 25 -0.62 -0.88 15.04
CA ALA A 25 -0.73 0.31 14.22
C ALA A 25 -2.19 0.69 14.00
N SER A 26 -2.49 1.97 14.16
CA SER A 26 -3.82 2.51 13.89
C SER A 26 -3.86 3.24 12.55
N VAL A 27 -5.05 3.32 11.97
CA VAL A 27 -5.27 4.08 10.74
C VAL A 27 -5.12 5.57 11.04
N VAL A 28 -4.23 6.24 10.32
CA VAL A 28 -4.02 7.69 10.40
C VAL A 28 -4.85 8.41 9.34
N THR A 29 -4.93 7.84 8.14
CA THR A 29 -5.65 8.43 7.01
C THR A 29 -6.17 7.34 6.09
N GLU A 30 -7.40 7.52 5.61
CA GLU A 30 -8.02 6.67 4.60
C GLU A 30 -8.17 7.45 3.30
N THR A 31 -7.82 6.81 2.20
CA THR A 31 -7.98 7.33 0.85
C THR A 31 -8.86 6.35 0.08
N PRO A 32 -10.14 6.69 -0.19
CA PRO A 32 -11.00 5.85 -0.99
C PRO A 32 -10.54 5.85 -2.45
N VAL A 33 -10.74 4.70 -3.09
CA VAL A 33 -10.49 4.45 -4.50
C VAL A 33 -11.83 4.11 -5.15
N VAL A 34 -12.14 4.78 -6.26
CA VAL A 34 -13.43 4.63 -6.96
C VAL A 34 -13.26 3.93 -8.30
N GLY A 35 -14.34 3.40 -8.83
CA GLY A 35 -14.37 2.74 -10.15
C GLY A 35 -14.44 1.22 -10.10
N PHE A 36 -14.50 0.64 -8.89
CA PHE A 36 -14.93 -0.73 -8.64
C PHE A 36 -16.44 -0.74 -8.33
N ASP A 37 -17.04 -1.92 -8.25
CA ASP A 37 -18.41 -2.04 -7.73
C ASP A 37 -18.52 -1.46 -6.32
N THR A 38 -19.70 -0.95 -5.96
CA THR A 38 -19.94 -0.29 -4.67
C THR A 38 -19.57 -1.16 -3.46
N ASP A 39 -19.69 -2.48 -3.58
CA ASP A 39 -19.36 -3.43 -2.52
C ASP A 39 -17.91 -3.97 -2.60
N ALA A 40 -17.10 -3.47 -3.54
CA ALA A 40 -15.73 -3.91 -3.81
C ALA A 40 -14.72 -2.74 -3.91
N GLU A 41 -15.12 -1.50 -3.58
CA GLU A 41 -14.22 -0.34 -3.59
C GLU A 41 -13.10 -0.51 -2.55
N PRO A 42 -11.81 -0.48 -2.97
CA PRO A 42 -10.72 -0.57 -2.03
C PRO A 42 -10.48 0.75 -1.30
N VAL A 43 -9.89 0.63 -0.11
CA VAL A 43 -9.45 1.76 0.70
C VAL A 43 -7.95 1.64 0.93
N ILE A 44 -7.23 2.71 0.60
CA ILE A 44 -5.80 2.84 0.92
C ILE A 44 -5.68 3.51 2.29
N ARG A 45 -5.05 2.83 3.24
CA ARG A 45 -4.86 3.26 4.63
C ARG A 45 -3.40 3.58 4.88
N ALA A 46 -3.12 4.81 5.29
CA ALA A 46 -1.83 5.16 5.88
C ALA A 46 -1.87 4.83 7.37
N MET A 47 -0.91 4.04 7.84
CA MET A 47 -0.86 3.50 9.19
C MET A 47 0.09 4.32 10.09
N SER A 48 -0.11 4.27 11.40
CA SER A 48 0.69 5.04 12.37
C SER A 48 2.15 4.58 12.47
N ASP A 49 2.45 3.37 12.01
CA ASP A 49 3.82 2.83 11.90
C ASP A 49 4.53 3.24 10.61
N GLY A 50 3.87 4.02 9.75
CA GLY A 50 4.39 4.51 8.48
C GLY A 50 4.18 3.55 7.30
N SER A 51 3.53 2.40 7.51
CA SER A 51 3.15 1.52 6.41
C SER A 51 1.91 2.01 5.67
N VAL A 52 1.73 1.54 4.44
CA VAL A 52 0.52 1.76 3.64
C VAL A 52 -0.16 0.41 3.40
N TRP A 53 -1.42 0.32 3.77
CA TRP A 53 -2.25 -0.88 3.61
C TRP A 53 -3.32 -0.60 2.56
N ILE A 54 -3.63 -1.61 1.76
CA ILE A 54 -4.63 -1.55 0.71
C ILE A 54 -5.63 -2.63 1.08
N HIS A 55 -6.80 -2.20 1.53
CA HIS A 55 -7.86 -3.10 1.97
C HIS A 55 -8.93 -3.16 0.89
N PHE A 56 -9.23 -4.37 0.44
CA PHE A 56 -10.41 -4.64 -0.35
C PHE A 56 -11.50 -5.19 0.57
N GLU A 57 -12.74 -4.76 0.40
CA GLU A 57 -13.86 -5.50 1.01
C GLU A 57 -14.03 -6.86 0.31
N ALA A 58 -13.60 -6.92 -0.95
CA ALA A 58 -13.75 -8.07 -1.83
C ALA A 58 -12.70 -7.99 -2.96
N ILE A 59 -11.85 -9.03 -3.14
CA ILE A 59 -10.84 -9.08 -4.22
C ILE A 59 -11.52 -9.28 -5.60
N PRO A 60 -11.31 -8.41 -6.59
CA PRO A 60 -11.81 -8.60 -7.96
C PRO A 60 -11.25 -9.86 -8.66
N PRO A 61 -11.93 -10.37 -9.70
CA PRO A 61 -13.25 -9.96 -10.15
C PRO A 61 -14.36 -10.72 -9.41
N PHE A 62 -15.38 -10.00 -8.95
CA PHE A 62 -16.68 -10.61 -8.62
C PHE A 62 -17.55 -10.80 -9.87
N PHE A 63 -17.31 -10.04 -10.93
CA PHE A 63 -18.08 -10.12 -12.18
C PHE A 63 -17.16 -10.32 -13.37
N ALA A 64 -16.44 -11.42 -13.33
CA ALA A 64 -16.06 -12.10 -14.54
C ALA A 64 -17.05 -13.24 -14.77
N ASP A 65 -18.35 -12.94 -14.85
CA ASP A 65 -19.29 -13.90 -15.45
C ASP A 65 -18.87 -14.22 -16.91
N ASP A 66 -18.00 -13.38 -17.51
CA ASP A 66 -17.44 -13.50 -18.86
C ASP A 66 -15.91 -13.72 -18.94
N LEU A 67 -15.15 -13.88 -17.83
CA LEU A 67 -13.73 -14.27 -17.93
C LEU A 67 -13.58 -15.76 -17.61
N ASP A 68 -13.26 -16.54 -18.64
CA ASP A 68 -12.85 -17.96 -18.55
C ASP A 68 -11.55 -18.17 -17.72
N ALA A 69 -11.04 -17.15 -17.02
CA ALA A 69 -9.78 -17.17 -16.30
C ALA A 69 -9.93 -16.69 -14.85
N PRO A 70 -9.34 -17.41 -13.87
CA PRO A 70 -9.30 -16.96 -12.48
C PRO A 70 -8.47 -15.68 -12.33
N PHE A 71 -8.73 -14.91 -11.27
CA PHE A 71 -7.89 -13.76 -10.90
C PHE A 71 -6.43 -14.19 -10.71
N ASP A 72 -5.53 -13.54 -11.44
CA ASP A 72 -4.09 -13.77 -11.31
C ASP A 72 -3.52 -12.84 -10.23
N THR A 73 -3.55 -13.31 -8.99
CA THR A 73 -3.04 -12.56 -7.82
C THR A 73 -1.56 -12.25 -7.96
N ASP A 74 -0.75 -13.16 -8.54
CA ASP A 74 0.68 -12.95 -8.69
C ASP A 74 0.96 -11.82 -9.69
N ARG A 75 0.21 -11.80 -10.79
CA ARG A 75 0.28 -10.71 -11.77
C ARG A 75 -0.18 -9.40 -11.16
N PHE A 76 -1.29 -9.40 -10.44
CA PHE A 76 -1.79 -8.21 -9.76
C PHE A 76 -0.77 -7.66 -8.75
N LEU A 77 -0.16 -8.52 -7.94
CA LEU A 77 0.85 -8.13 -6.95
C LEU A 77 2.09 -7.53 -7.62
N ALA A 78 2.51 -8.08 -8.77
CA ALA A 78 3.61 -7.55 -9.56
C ALA A 78 3.30 -6.15 -10.11
N ASP A 79 2.13 -5.97 -10.72
CA ASP A 79 1.70 -4.69 -11.29
C ASP A 79 1.48 -3.64 -10.20
N LEU A 80 0.91 -4.04 -9.06
CA LEU A 80 0.72 -3.18 -7.90
C LEU A 80 2.06 -2.77 -7.27
N SER A 81 3.04 -3.67 -7.20
CA SER A 81 4.39 -3.35 -6.70
C SER A 81 5.11 -2.36 -7.62
N ASP A 82 4.99 -2.54 -8.94
CA ASP A 82 5.54 -1.62 -9.93
C ASP A 82 4.92 -0.23 -9.78
N ALA A 83 3.59 -0.15 -9.71
CA ALA A 83 2.86 1.09 -9.50
C ALA A 83 3.23 1.77 -8.16
N ALA A 84 3.37 1.00 -7.08
CA ALA A 84 3.73 1.52 -5.77
C ALA A 84 5.16 2.06 -5.69
N GLY A 85 6.04 1.65 -6.62
CA GLY A 85 7.48 1.90 -6.57
C GLY A 85 8.17 1.25 -5.37
N ALA A 86 7.54 0.22 -4.79
CA ALA A 86 7.97 -0.44 -3.56
C ALA A 86 7.45 -1.88 -3.54
N THR A 87 8.09 -2.74 -2.73
CA THR A 87 7.60 -4.11 -2.52
C THR A 87 6.23 -4.08 -1.84
N VAL A 88 5.25 -4.67 -2.51
CA VAL A 88 3.94 -4.96 -1.93
C VAL A 88 3.94 -6.43 -1.53
N VAL A 89 3.43 -6.73 -0.35
CA VAL A 89 3.18 -8.10 0.11
C VAL A 89 1.68 -8.29 0.35
N GLN A 90 1.18 -9.49 0.09
CA GLN A 90 -0.16 -9.87 0.52
C GLN A 90 -0.08 -10.34 1.98
N ASP A 91 -0.77 -9.64 2.87
CA ASP A 91 -0.80 -9.97 4.32
C ASP A 91 -1.95 -10.93 4.64
N ASP A 92 -3.11 -10.69 4.02
CA ASP A 92 -4.26 -11.59 4.02
C ASP A 92 -4.92 -11.58 2.62
N ARG A 93 -5.93 -12.41 2.40
CA ARG A 93 -6.61 -12.53 1.10
C ARG A 93 -7.01 -11.17 0.54
N GLU A 94 -7.57 -10.28 1.36
CA GLU A 94 -8.05 -8.96 0.95
C GLU A 94 -7.15 -7.78 1.38
N VAL A 95 -5.95 -8.05 1.92
CA VAL A 95 -5.05 -7.01 2.46
C VAL A 95 -3.69 -7.08 1.79
N PHE A 96 -3.28 -5.97 1.17
CA PHE A 96 -1.94 -5.78 0.62
C PHE A 96 -1.20 -4.67 1.35
N VAL A 97 0.09 -4.86 1.59
CA VAL A 97 0.87 -3.97 2.46
C VAL A 97 2.16 -3.54 1.79
N VAL A 98 2.44 -2.24 1.88
CA VAL A 98 3.74 -1.63 1.61
C VAL A 98 4.35 -1.20 2.94
N ALA A 99 5.33 -1.96 3.42
CA ALA A 99 5.97 -1.69 4.72
C ALA A 99 6.87 -0.45 4.72
N GLN A 100 7.40 -0.07 3.55
CA GLN A 100 8.32 1.07 3.38
C GLN A 100 7.87 1.90 2.17
N PRO A 101 6.76 2.64 2.30
CA PRO A 101 6.26 3.47 1.22
C PRO A 101 7.18 4.68 1.00
N THR A 102 7.16 5.19 -0.23
CA THR A 102 7.69 6.52 -0.54
C THR A 102 6.58 7.56 -0.40
N ASP A 103 6.94 8.85 -0.40
CA ASP A 103 5.96 9.95 -0.39
C ASP A 103 4.97 9.91 -1.57
N GLN A 104 5.29 9.18 -2.65
CA GLN A 104 4.44 9.04 -3.83
C GLN A 104 3.56 7.78 -3.80
N THR A 105 3.88 6.79 -2.97
CA THR A 105 3.30 5.44 -3.02
C THR A 105 1.76 5.46 -2.97
N THR A 106 1.15 6.20 -2.04
CA THR A 106 -0.32 6.28 -1.93
C THR A 106 -0.98 6.80 -3.21
N ASN A 107 -0.43 7.86 -3.81
CA ASN A 107 -1.00 8.46 -5.01
C ASN A 107 -0.81 7.56 -6.24
N SER A 108 0.33 6.87 -6.34
CA SER A 108 0.59 5.95 -7.44
C SER A 108 -0.30 4.70 -7.35
N ILE A 109 -0.45 4.11 -6.16
CA ILE A 109 -1.39 3.01 -5.93
C ILE A 109 -2.81 3.43 -6.28
N LYS A 110 -3.26 4.61 -5.80
CA LYS A 110 -4.59 5.12 -6.12
C LYS A 110 -4.81 5.22 -7.64
N THR A 111 -3.87 5.84 -8.34
CA THR A 111 -3.96 6.03 -9.80
C THR A 111 -4.06 4.69 -10.52
N PHE A 112 -3.24 3.72 -10.14
CA PHE A 112 -3.28 2.36 -10.68
C PHE A 112 -4.62 1.68 -10.42
N LEU A 113 -5.12 1.72 -9.18
CA LEU A 113 -6.38 1.06 -8.84
C LEU A 113 -7.58 1.72 -9.54
N GLU A 114 -7.62 3.05 -9.72
CA GLU A 114 -8.69 3.73 -10.45
C GLU A 114 -8.67 3.47 -11.98
N SER A 115 -7.55 2.99 -12.53
CA SER A 115 -7.46 2.54 -13.93
C SER A 115 -7.68 1.04 -14.10
N TYR A 116 -7.36 0.24 -13.08
CA TYR A 116 -7.36 -1.22 -13.14
C TYR A 116 -8.68 -1.85 -13.66
N PRO A 117 -9.88 -1.43 -13.21
CA PRO A 117 -11.14 -1.97 -13.74
C PRO A 117 -11.32 -1.72 -15.24
N LYS A 118 -10.91 -0.54 -15.75
CA LYS A 118 -11.07 -0.19 -17.16
C LYS A 118 -10.25 -1.10 -18.08
N ASP A 119 -9.09 -1.52 -17.59
CA ASP A 119 -8.15 -2.34 -18.35
C ASP A 119 -8.45 -3.85 -18.23
N ASN A 120 -9.26 -4.26 -17.24
CA ASN A 120 -9.52 -5.66 -16.89
C ASN A 120 -11.01 -6.04 -16.79
N GLY A 121 -11.93 -5.20 -17.27
CA GLY A 121 -13.35 -5.55 -17.46
C GLY A 121 -14.28 -5.28 -16.26
N GLY A 122 -14.08 -4.17 -15.56
CA GLY A 122 -15.06 -3.65 -14.59
C GLY A 122 -16.30 -3.03 -15.22
#